data_AF-A0A1I7D4V1-F1
#
_entry.id   AF-A0A1I7D4V1-F1
#
_cell.length_a   1.000
_cell.length_b   1.000
_cell.length_c   1.000
_cell.angle_alpha   90.00
_cell.angle_beta   90.00
_cell.angle_gamma   90.00
#
_symmetry.space_group_name_H-M   'P 1'
#
loop_
_entity.id
_entity.type
_entity.pdbx_description
1 polymer ?
#
loop_
_entity_poly.entity_id
_entity_poly.type
_entity_poly.pdbx_seq_one_letter_code
_entity_poly.pdbx_strand_id
1 'polypeptide(L)'
;MVGKLLVRGMLAGIAAGLLTFGFARLVGEPQVDQAISFEEKADAAKGEAPEPELVSRGTQAGLGLLTGVVTYGAAFGGLFSLVFAYAYGRVGTLSARALSAWLALGAFITLVIVPNIKYPANPPSVGDPETIGMRTGLFFLMIAISLAAMVFSLKVRRRAALKLGAWNGSIVAGVVFVAIIAGVQLSMPTINEVPAAFPAVLLWKFRVAAIGMQVIMWTTVGLLFGALVERSKLLAPASRSAAKSAYL
;
A
#
# COMPACT_ATOMS: atom_id res chain seq x y z
N MET A 1 18.49 -11.84 14.40
CA MET A 1 17.07 -11.48 14.65
C MET A 1 16.40 -10.91 13.41
N VAL A 2 16.95 -9.86 12.79
CA VAL A 2 16.36 -9.18 11.62
C VAL A 2 16.14 -10.11 10.42
N GLY A 3 17.11 -10.95 10.04
CA GLY A 3 16.92 -11.88 8.91
C GLY A 3 15.73 -12.85 9.08
N LYS A 4 15.44 -13.28 10.32
CA LYS A 4 14.27 -14.14 10.61
C LYS A 4 12.95 -13.37 10.50
N LEU A 5 12.95 -12.07 10.76
CA LEU A 5 11.80 -11.19 10.54
C LEU A 5 11.62 -10.92 9.05
N LEU A 6 12.72 -10.67 8.32
CA LEU A 6 12.70 -10.44 6.86
C LEU A 6 12.02 -11.59 6.12
N VAL A 7 12.44 -12.82 6.38
CA VAL A 7 11.83 -14.01 5.75
C VAL A 7 10.34 -14.12 6.08
N ARG A 8 9.93 -13.86 7.33
CA ARG A 8 8.49 -13.86 7.70
C ARG A 8 7.71 -12.76 6.99
N GLY A 9 8.32 -11.58 6.85
CA GLY A 9 7.77 -10.45 6.10
C GLY A 9 7.52 -10.84 4.65
N MET A 10 8.54 -11.38 3.99
CA MET A 10 8.44 -11.84 2.60
C MET A 10 7.40 -12.94 2.44
N LEU A 11 7.34 -13.93 3.35
CA LEU A 11 6.33 -14.99 3.31
C LEU A 11 4.90 -14.45 3.51
N ALA A 12 4.71 -13.51 4.44
CA ALA A 12 3.41 -12.84 4.61
C ALA A 12 3.04 -12.03 3.37
N GLY A 13 4.03 -11.39 2.75
CA GLY A 13 3.91 -10.68 1.48
C GLY A 13 3.53 -11.58 0.30
N ILE A 14 4.12 -12.78 0.20
CA ILE A 14 3.76 -13.79 -0.81
C ILE A 14 2.31 -14.23 -0.61
N ALA A 15 1.91 -14.55 0.61
CA ALA A 15 0.53 -14.91 0.92
C ALA A 15 -0.45 -13.78 0.56
N ALA A 16 -0.09 -12.54 0.86
CA ALA A 16 -0.85 -11.35 0.47
C ALA A 16 -0.95 -11.21 -1.05
N GLY A 17 0.15 -11.43 -1.78
CA GLY A 17 0.19 -11.41 -3.23
C GLY A 17 -0.72 -12.48 -3.87
N LEU A 18 -0.75 -13.70 -3.32
CA LEU A 18 -1.63 -14.77 -3.81
C LEU A 18 -3.11 -14.44 -3.62
N LEU A 19 -3.50 -13.90 -2.45
CA LEU A 19 -4.87 -13.45 -2.22
C LEU A 19 -5.23 -12.26 -3.12
N THR A 20 -4.30 -11.33 -3.31
CA THR A 20 -4.46 -10.17 -4.19
C THR A 20 -4.61 -10.61 -5.64
N PHE A 21 -3.86 -11.62 -6.10
CA PHE A 21 -4.00 -12.21 -7.44
C PHE A 21 -5.40 -12.77 -7.66
N GLY A 22 -5.91 -13.57 -6.71
CA GLY A 22 -7.26 -14.12 -6.80
C GLY A 22 -8.32 -13.02 -6.93
N PHE A 23 -8.22 -11.97 -6.12
CA PHE A 23 -9.12 -10.82 -6.22
C PHE A 23 -8.95 -10.04 -7.53
N ALA A 24 -7.72 -9.80 -7.96
CA ALA A 24 -7.42 -9.12 -9.22
C ALA A 24 -8.02 -9.88 -10.41
N ARG A 25 -7.93 -11.21 -10.43
CA ARG A 25 -8.54 -12.04 -11.46
C ARG A 25 -10.07 -11.97 -11.51
N LEU A 26 -10.71 -11.97 -10.35
CA LEU A 26 -12.17 -12.02 -10.26
C LEU A 26 -12.83 -10.64 -10.40
N VAL A 27 -12.17 -9.59 -9.94
CA VAL A 27 -12.76 -8.25 -9.81
C VAL A 27 -12.04 -7.21 -10.68
N GLY A 28 -10.72 -7.31 -10.79
CA GLY A 28 -9.88 -6.36 -11.52
C GLY A 28 -9.87 -6.59 -13.04
N GLU A 29 -9.50 -7.79 -13.48
CA GLU A 29 -9.35 -8.14 -14.90
C GLU A 29 -10.62 -7.87 -15.73
N PRO A 30 -11.85 -8.14 -15.25
CA PRO A 30 -13.05 -7.76 -16.00
C PRO A 30 -13.16 -6.26 -16.30
N GLN A 31 -12.58 -5.39 -15.46
CA GLN A 31 -12.55 -3.94 -15.72
C GLN A 31 -11.41 -3.57 -16.69
N VAL A 32 -10.28 -4.27 -16.60
CA VAL A 32 -9.17 -4.10 -17.55
C VAL A 32 -9.60 -4.48 -18.96
N ASP A 33 -10.24 -5.63 -19.12
CA ASP A 33 -10.72 -6.11 -20.43
C ASP A 33 -11.76 -5.15 -21.04
N GLN A 34 -12.64 -4.58 -20.21
CA GLN A 34 -13.60 -3.56 -20.66
C GLN A 34 -12.92 -2.26 -21.10
N ALA A 35 -11.86 -1.85 -20.41
CA ALA A 35 -11.14 -0.63 -20.73
C ALA A 35 -10.31 -0.77 -22.02
N ILE A 36 -9.73 -1.95 -22.26
CA ILE A 36 -9.05 -2.29 -23.52
C ILE A 36 -10.08 -2.32 -24.66
N SER A 37 -11.23 -2.99 -24.48
CA SER A 37 -12.29 -3.00 -25.51
C SER A 37 -12.81 -1.60 -25.85
N PHE A 38 -12.76 -0.65 -24.90
CA PHE A 38 -13.09 0.75 -25.17
C PHE A 38 -12.04 1.41 -26.07
N GLU A 39 -10.75 1.18 -25.81
CA GLU A 39 -9.62 1.66 -26.62
C GLU A 39 -9.70 1.16 -28.05
N GLU A 40 -9.82 -0.17 -28.21
CA GLU A 40 -9.89 -0.83 -29.52
C GLU A 40 -11.02 -0.27 -30.40
N LYS A 41 -12.18 0.03 -29.80
CA LYS A 41 -13.31 0.64 -30.51
C LYS A 41 -13.05 2.09 -30.87
N ALA A 42 -12.40 2.85 -29.98
CA ALA A 42 -12.06 4.23 -30.24
C ALA A 42 -11.04 4.34 -31.38
N ASP A 43 -10.05 3.45 -31.41
CA ASP A 43 -9.00 3.44 -32.44
C ASP A 43 -9.53 2.92 -33.77
N ALA A 44 -10.36 1.89 -33.76
CA ALA A 44 -11.08 1.44 -34.96
C ALA A 44 -11.96 2.56 -35.56
N ALA A 45 -12.60 3.39 -34.73
CA ALA A 45 -13.39 4.52 -35.20
C ALA A 45 -12.54 5.65 -35.81
N LYS A 46 -11.26 5.77 -35.41
CA LYS A 46 -10.28 6.69 -36.02
C LYS A 46 -9.60 6.10 -37.27
N GLY A 47 -9.83 4.82 -37.57
CA GLY A 47 -9.14 4.10 -38.64
C GLY A 47 -7.70 3.72 -38.28
N GLU A 48 -7.36 3.72 -36.99
CA GLU A 48 -6.06 3.29 -36.50
C GLU A 48 -6.00 1.75 -36.46
N ALA A 49 -4.90 1.17 -36.95
CA ALA A 49 -4.70 -0.27 -36.91
C ALA A 49 -4.43 -0.73 -35.46
N PRO A 50 -4.88 -1.94 -35.07
CA PRO A 50 -4.57 -2.48 -33.75
C PRO A 50 -3.07 -2.50 -33.50
N GLU A 51 -2.64 -1.99 -32.35
CA GLU A 51 -1.24 -2.13 -31.96
C GLU A 51 -0.88 -3.62 -31.78
N PRO A 52 0.33 -4.04 -32.20
CA PRO A 52 0.74 -5.42 -32.07
C PRO A 52 0.87 -5.83 -30.59
N GLU A 53 0.17 -6.90 -30.21
CA GLU A 53 0.31 -7.49 -28.87
C GLU A 53 1.73 -8.06 -28.68
N LEU A 54 2.57 -7.39 -27.89
CA LEU A 54 3.89 -7.89 -27.51
C LEU A 54 3.83 -9.14 -26.61
N VAL A 55 2.78 -9.22 -25.78
CA VAL A 55 2.52 -10.33 -24.85
C VAL A 55 1.02 -10.59 -24.84
N SER A 56 0.61 -11.85 -25.00
CA SER A 56 -0.81 -12.19 -25.06
C SER A 56 -1.59 -11.75 -23.81
N ARG A 57 -2.84 -11.31 -23.99
CA ARG A 57 -3.75 -10.97 -22.88
C ARG A 57 -3.90 -12.10 -21.86
N GLY A 58 -3.92 -13.36 -22.33
CA GLY A 58 -3.96 -14.54 -21.45
C GLY A 58 -2.73 -14.64 -20.53
N THR A 59 -1.53 -14.32 -21.03
CA THR A 59 -0.31 -14.26 -20.23
C THR A 59 -0.34 -13.08 -19.27
N GLN A 60 -0.74 -11.89 -19.73
CA GLN A 60 -0.82 -10.69 -18.90
C GLN A 60 -1.75 -10.90 -17.70
N ALA A 61 -2.99 -11.34 -17.94
CA ALA A 61 -3.98 -11.60 -16.90
C ALA A 61 -3.68 -12.87 -16.07
N GLY A 62 -2.87 -13.80 -16.60
CA GLY A 62 -2.53 -15.07 -15.97
C GLY A 62 -1.22 -15.01 -15.18
N LEU A 63 -0.20 -15.70 -15.71
CA LEU A 63 1.10 -15.86 -15.04
C LEU A 63 1.85 -14.53 -14.88
N GLY A 64 1.67 -13.58 -15.79
CA GLY A 64 2.26 -12.24 -15.71
C GLY A 64 1.77 -11.50 -14.47
N LEU A 65 0.44 -11.36 -14.34
CA LEU A 65 -0.19 -10.76 -13.18
C LEU A 65 0.20 -11.47 -11.88
N LEU A 66 0.13 -12.81 -11.85
CA LEU A 66 0.52 -13.62 -10.68
C LEU A 66 1.96 -13.29 -10.24
N THR A 67 2.89 -13.31 -11.19
CA THR A 67 4.31 -13.04 -10.93
C THR A 67 4.50 -11.62 -10.41
N GLY A 68 3.84 -10.64 -11.03
CA GLY A 68 3.91 -9.24 -10.63
C GLY A 68 3.43 -9.02 -9.19
N VAL A 69 2.20 -9.46 -8.87
CA VAL A 69 1.61 -9.21 -7.55
C VAL A 69 2.25 -10.02 -6.43
N VAL A 70 2.72 -11.24 -6.69
CA VAL A 70 3.44 -12.05 -5.70
C VAL A 70 4.83 -11.47 -5.41
N THR A 71 5.57 -11.08 -6.45
CA THR A 71 6.88 -10.43 -6.27
C THR A 71 6.75 -9.09 -5.56
N TYR A 72 5.77 -8.27 -5.96
CA TYR A 72 5.43 -7.01 -5.29
C TYR A 72 5.08 -7.24 -3.82
N GLY A 73 4.20 -8.21 -3.54
CA GLY A 73 3.81 -8.59 -2.19
C GLY A 73 5.02 -9.01 -1.34
N ALA A 74 5.89 -9.87 -1.87
CA ALA A 74 7.11 -10.31 -1.19
C ALA A 74 8.04 -9.14 -0.83
N ALA A 75 8.27 -8.22 -1.78
CA ALA A 75 9.09 -7.02 -1.57
C ALA A 75 8.49 -6.11 -0.49
N PHE A 76 7.19 -5.80 -0.58
CA PHE A 76 6.52 -4.94 0.40
C PHE A 76 6.41 -5.59 1.78
N GLY A 77 6.18 -6.90 1.86
CA GLY A 77 6.25 -7.65 3.11
C GLY A 77 7.65 -7.63 3.74
N GLY A 78 8.69 -7.71 2.92
CA GLY A 78 10.08 -7.55 3.35
C GLY A 78 10.35 -6.15 3.91
N LEU A 79 10.05 -5.09 3.16
CA LEU A 79 10.19 -3.70 3.61
C LEU A 79 9.39 -3.43 4.89
N PHE A 80 8.15 -3.93 4.94
CA PHE A 80 7.28 -3.84 6.12
C PHE A 80 7.94 -4.45 7.36
N SER A 81 8.56 -5.62 7.22
CA SER A 81 9.24 -6.27 8.35
C SER A 81 10.48 -5.51 8.84
N LEU A 82 11.17 -4.78 7.96
CA LEU A 82 12.29 -3.92 8.33
C LEU A 82 11.82 -2.70 9.11
N VAL A 83 10.73 -2.06 8.65
CA VAL A 83 10.08 -0.96 9.39
C VAL A 83 9.58 -1.45 10.74
N PHE A 84 8.96 -2.64 10.80
CA PHE A 84 8.55 -3.26 12.06
C PHE A 84 9.74 -3.51 12.99
N ALA A 85 10.84 -4.09 12.48
CA ALA A 85 12.04 -4.37 13.27
C ALA A 85 12.66 -3.08 13.85
N TYR A 86 12.58 -1.98 13.11
CA TYR A 86 12.97 -0.67 13.60
C TYR A 86 11.99 -0.15 14.66
N ALA A 87 10.68 -0.23 14.43
CA ALA A 87 9.67 0.34 15.33
C ALA A 87 9.47 -0.46 16.63
N TYR A 88 9.66 -1.78 16.60
CA TYR A 88 9.41 -2.65 17.74
C TYR A 88 10.31 -2.31 18.92
N GLY A 89 9.71 -2.11 20.10
CA GLY A 89 10.38 -1.63 21.31
C GLY A 89 10.68 -0.12 21.35
N ARG A 90 10.51 0.62 20.25
CA ARG A 90 10.66 2.09 20.19
C ARG A 90 9.33 2.84 20.29
N VAL A 91 8.24 2.18 19.92
CA VAL A 91 6.89 2.75 19.88
C VAL A 91 6.03 2.18 21.03
N GLY A 92 6.42 2.51 22.26
CA GLY A 92 5.69 2.13 23.47
C GLY A 92 5.66 0.62 23.74
N THR A 93 4.66 0.18 24.51
CA THR A 93 4.51 -1.20 25.02
C THR A 93 3.52 -2.03 24.19
N LEU A 94 3.42 -1.79 22.88
CA LEU A 94 2.53 -2.56 22.01
C LEU A 94 3.00 -3.99 21.81
N SER A 95 2.06 -4.94 21.79
CA SER A 95 2.36 -6.32 21.33
C SER A 95 2.79 -6.32 19.86
N ALA A 96 3.46 -7.39 19.44
CA ALA A 96 3.90 -7.54 18.05
C ALA A 96 2.72 -7.47 17.06
N ARG A 97 1.58 -8.12 17.36
CA ARG A 97 0.38 -8.03 16.52
C ARG A 97 -0.19 -6.62 16.47
N ALA A 98 -0.29 -5.94 17.62
CA ALA A 98 -0.84 -4.59 17.67
C ALA A 98 0.02 -3.59 16.89
N LEU A 99 1.34 -3.64 17.07
CA LEU A 99 2.26 -2.79 16.30
C LEU A 99 2.17 -3.08 14.81
N SER A 100 2.15 -4.36 14.42
CA SER A 100 2.03 -4.77 13.02
C SER A 100 0.74 -4.24 12.39
N ALA A 101 -0.40 -4.38 13.06
CA ALA A 101 -1.68 -3.86 12.57
C ALA A 101 -1.66 -2.33 12.40
N TRP A 102 -1.11 -1.60 13.38
CA TRP A 102 -1.00 -0.14 13.28
C TRP A 102 -0.04 0.33 12.19
N LEU A 103 1.09 -0.36 11.99
CA LEU A 103 2.00 -0.07 10.89
C LEU A 103 1.35 -0.33 9.54
N ALA A 104 0.58 -1.42 9.40
CA ALA A 104 -0.11 -1.73 8.15
C ALA A 104 -1.21 -0.70 7.85
N LEU A 105 -1.97 -0.29 8.87
CA LEU A 105 -2.97 0.77 8.71
C LEU A 105 -2.33 2.11 8.34
N GLY A 106 -1.23 2.49 9.01
CA GLY A 106 -0.49 3.71 8.70
C GLY A 106 0.08 3.70 7.28
N ALA A 107 0.65 2.57 6.86
CA ALA A 107 1.16 2.37 5.50
C ALA A 107 0.03 2.40 4.46
N PHE A 108 -1.09 1.74 4.71
CA PHE A 108 -2.26 1.81 3.84
C PHE A 108 -2.78 3.24 3.67
N ILE A 109 -2.91 3.99 4.76
CA ILE A 109 -3.35 5.40 4.69
C ILE A 109 -2.36 6.23 3.87
N THR A 110 -1.07 6.14 4.19
CA THR A 110 -0.05 7.05 3.64
C THR A 110 0.42 6.69 2.24
N LEU A 111 0.45 5.40 1.90
CA LEU A 111 0.94 4.91 0.61
C LEU A 111 -0.19 4.67 -0.40
N VAL A 112 -1.43 4.51 0.06
CA VAL A 112 -2.56 4.16 -0.80
C VAL A 112 -3.63 5.24 -0.77
N ILE A 113 -4.24 5.49 0.38
CA ILE A 113 -5.43 6.36 0.45
C ILE A 113 -5.10 7.79 0.09
N VAL A 114 -4.12 8.40 0.76
CA VAL A 114 -3.74 9.80 0.50
C VAL A 114 -3.38 10.07 -0.97
N PRO A 115 -2.49 9.30 -1.61
CA PRO A 115 -2.19 9.54 -3.02
C PRO A 115 -3.39 9.23 -3.93
N ASN A 116 -4.22 8.22 -3.66
CA ASN A 116 -5.40 7.92 -4.49
C ASN A 116 -6.51 8.96 -4.37
N ILE A 117 -6.61 9.72 -3.27
CA ILE A 117 -7.56 10.83 -3.18
C ILE A 117 -7.20 11.93 -4.19
N LYS A 118 -5.91 12.25 -4.34
CA LYS A 118 -5.46 13.32 -5.25
C LYS A 118 -5.23 12.85 -6.68
N TYR A 119 -4.61 11.68 -6.83
CA TYR A 119 -4.19 11.09 -8.09
C TYR A 119 -4.66 9.62 -8.13
N PRO A 120 -5.97 9.37 -8.34
CA PRO A 120 -6.53 8.03 -8.35
C PRO A 120 -6.02 7.20 -9.54
N ALA A 121 -5.99 5.88 -9.37
CA ALA A 121 -5.65 4.96 -10.44
C ALA A 121 -6.58 5.11 -11.65
N ASN A 122 -6.00 5.01 -12.85
CA ASN A 122 -6.71 4.95 -14.12
C ASN A 122 -6.54 3.55 -14.73
N PRO A 123 -7.57 3.02 -15.41
CA PRO A 123 -7.44 1.76 -16.14
C PRO A 123 -6.48 1.92 -17.32
N PRO A 124 -5.99 0.79 -17.89
CA PRO A 124 -5.41 0.79 -19.23
C PRO A 124 -6.38 1.47 -20.20
N SER A 125 -5.87 2.18 -21.21
CA SER A 125 -6.60 3.11 -22.10
C SER A 125 -6.95 4.50 -21.58
N VAL A 126 -6.68 4.79 -20.30
CA VAL A 126 -6.95 6.11 -19.71
C VAL A 126 -5.67 6.81 -19.26
N GLY A 127 -5.23 7.75 -20.07
CA GLY A 127 -4.14 8.67 -19.77
C GLY A 127 -3.35 9.07 -21.00
N ASP A 128 -2.53 10.10 -20.84
CA ASP A 128 -1.62 10.56 -21.89
C ASP A 128 -0.21 9.95 -21.69
N PRO A 129 0.37 9.29 -22.71
CA PRO A 129 1.74 8.80 -22.66
C PRO A 129 2.79 9.88 -22.35
N GLU A 130 2.60 11.09 -22.87
CA GLU A 130 3.55 12.20 -22.69
C GLU A 130 3.62 12.69 -21.24
N THR A 131 2.53 12.51 -20.47
CA THR A 131 2.45 12.97 -19.08
C THR A 131 2.80 11.89 -18.04
N ILE A 132 3.11 10.66 -18.46
CA ILE A 132 3.37 9.52 -17.55
C ILE A 132 4.44 9.87 -16.51
N GLY A 133 5.55 10.48 -16.95
CA GLY A 133 6.65 10.87 -16.05
C GLY A 133 6.21 11.87 -14.97
N MET A 134 5.46 12.90 -15.38
CA MET A 134 4.93 13.92 -14.48
C MET A 134 3.94 13.33 -13.46
N ARG A 135 2.95 12.55 -13.92
CA ARG A 135 1.94 11.91 -13.07
C ARG A 135 2.59 10.97 -12.06
N THR A 136 3.56 10.18 -12.50
CA THR A 136 4.33 9.28 -11.65
C THR A 136 5.12 10.06 -10.59
N GLY A 137 5.81 11.14 -10.99
CA GLY A 137 6.53 12.03 -10.08
C GLY A 137 5.62 12.65 -9.01
N LEU A 138 4.45 13.15 -9.41
CA LEU A 138 3.47 13.73 -8.49
C LEU A 138 2.88 12.69 -7.52
N PHE A 139 2.64 11.47 -7.99
CA PHE A 139 2.18 10.37 -7.16
C PHE A 139 3.22 10.02 -6.08
N PHE A 140 4.49 9.87 -6.44
CA PHE A 140 5.57 9.62 -5.49
C PHE A 140 5.82 10.80 -4.54
N LEU A 141 5.69 12.04 -5.03
CA LEU A 141 5.76 13.24 -4.19
C LEU A 141 4.65 13.24 -3.14
N MET A 142 3.43 12.86 -3.52
CA MET A 142 2.29 12.75 -2.60
C MET A 142 2.54 11.67 -1.53
N ILE A 143 3.14 10.53 -1.90
CA ILE A 143 3.57 9.50 -0.94
C ILE A 143 4.59 10.08 0.04
N ALA A 144 5.63 10.76 -0.45
CA ALA A 144 6.68 11.31 0.39
C ALA A 144 6.12 12.34 1.39
N ILE A 145 5.25 13.24 0.93
CA ILE A 145 4.58 14.22 1.78
C ILE A 145 3.66 13.52 2.79
N SER A 146 2.91 12.49 2.38
CA SER A 146 2.03 11.77 3.28
C SER A 146 2.78 11.07 4.41
N LEU A 147 3.94 10.48 4.13
CA LEU A 147 4.80 9.86 5.13
C LEU A 147 5.37 10.92 6.09
N ALA A 148 5.87 12.04 5.56
CA ALA A 148 6.40 13.14 6.37
C ALA A 148 5.32 13.75 7.29
N ALA A 149 4.11 13.98 6.76
CA ALA A 149 2.97 14.48 7.51
C ALA A 149 2.55 13.51 8.62
N MET A 150 2.54 12.20 8.36
CA MET A 150 2.23 11.18 9.36
C MET A 150 3.26 11.19 10.50
N VAL A 151 4.55 11.19 10.17
CA VAL A 151 5.63 11.26 11.18
C VAL A 151 5.55 12.54 12.01
N PHE A 152 5.32 13.70 11.37
CA PHE A 152 5.12 14.97 12.07
C PHE A 152 3.91 14.90 13.02
N SER A 153 2.78 14.38 12.55
CA SER A 153 1.55 14.25 13.34
C SER A 153 1.73 13.34 14.54
N LEU A 154 2.49 12.24 14.42
CA LEU A 154 2.85 11.37 15.54
C LEU A 154 3.80 12.06 16.54
N LYS A 155 4.68 12.96 16.10
CA LYS A 155 5.48 13.81 17.01
C LYS A 155 4.59 14.80 17.77
N VAL A 156 3.60 15.40 17.09
CA VAL A 156 2.60 16.26 17.73
C VAL A 156 1.78 15.46 18.74
N ARG A 157 1.34 14.24 18.39
CA ARG A 157 0.65 13.31 19.32
C ARG A 157 1.40 13.16 20.62
N ARG A 158 2.71 12.87 20.54
CA ARG A 158 3.55 12.62 21.72
C ARG A 158 3.57 13.83 22.66
N ARG A 159 3.66 15.05 22.12
CA ARG A 159 3.62 16.29 22.92
C ARG A 159 2.23 16.59 23.46
N ALA A 160 1.20 16.45 22.65
CA ALA A 160 -0.18 16.70 23.05
C ALA A 160 -0.64 15.71 24.14
N ALA A 161 -0.20 14.45 24.07
CA ALA A 161 -0.53 13.42 25.05
C ALA A 161 -0.02 13.74 26.46
N LEU A 162 1.08 14.50 26.60
CA LEU A 162 1.60 14.93 27.90
C LEU A 162 0.67 15.92 28.62
N LYS A 163 -0.12 16.70 27.87
CA LYS A 163 -1.01 17.73 28.43
C LYS A 163 -2.48 17.33 28.41
N LEU A 164 -2.90 16.60 27.39
CA LEU A 164 -4.32 16.33 27.08
C LEU A 164 -4.70 14.85 27.26
N GLY A 165 -3.74 13.99 27.60
CA GLY A 165 -3.91 12.54 27.64
C GLY A 165 -3.84 11.87 26.27
N ALA A 166 -3.70 10.54 26.27
CA ALA A 166 -3.43 9.75 25.06
C ALA A 166 -4.57 9.83 24.02
N TRP A 167 -5.82 9.87 24.47
CA TRP A 167 -7.00 9.95 23.60
C TRP A 167 -7.04 11.27 22.83
N ASN A 168 -7.10 12.40 23.55
CA ASN A 168 -7.14 13.73 22.94
C ASN A 168 -5.88 14.04 22.14
N GLY A 169 -4.69 13.60 22.61
CA GLY A 169 -3.46 13.74 21.85
C GLY A 169 -3.50 13.00 20.49
N SER A 170 -4.22 11.88 20.41
CA SER A 170 -4.42 11.15 19.16
C SER A 170 -5.40 11.87 18.22
N ILE A 171 -6.48 12.45 18.76
CA ILE A 171 -7.40 13.31 18.00
C ILE A 171 -6.65 14.50 17.39
N VAL A 172 -5.86 15.22 18.20
CA VAL A 172 -5.05 16.36 17.74
C VAL A 172 -4.12 15.94 16.60
N ALA A 173 -3.45 14.80 16.73
CA ALA A 173 -2.59 14.29 15.66
C ALA A 173 -3.36 13.94 14.38
N GLY A 174 -4.55 13.35 14.50
CA GLY A 174 -5.42 13.07 13.35
C GLY A 174 -5.84 14.36 12.64
N VAL A 175 -6.26 15.37 13.38
CA VAL A 175 -6.64 16.69 12.83
C VAL A 175 -5.45 17.35 12.14
N VAL A 176 -4.27 17.34 12.76
CA VAL A 176 -3.05 17.90 12.16
C VAL A 176 -2.69 17.18 10.87
N PHE A 177 -2.75 15.84 10.85
CA PHE A 177 -2.50 15.07 9.64
C PHE A 177 -3.47 15.46 8.52
N VAL A 178 -4.77 15.44 8.79
CA VAL A 178 -5.80 15.79 7.80
C VAL A 178 -5.63 17.22 7.31
N ALA A 179 -5.36 18.19 8.18
CA ALA A 179 -5.15 19.58 7.80
C ALA A 179 -3.94 19.76 6.87
N ILE A 180 -2.81 19.11 7.18
CA ILE A 180 -1.62 19.13 6.32
C ILE A 180 -1.92 18.52 4.95
N ILE A 181 -2.52 17.33 4.93
CA ILE A 181 -2.85 16.64 3.68
C ILE A 181 -3.83 17.45 2.84
N ALA A 182 -4.89 18.01 3.45
CA ALA A 182 -5.84 18.84 2.75
C ALA A 182 -5.17 20.08 2.13
N GLY A 183 -4.34 20.79 2.90
CA GLY A 183 -3.59 21.95 2.39
C GLY A 183 -2.67 21.59 1.20
N VAL A 184 -1.94 20.47 1.32
CA VAL A 184 -1.07 19.97 0.24
C VAL A 184 -1.90 19.61 -1.00
N GLN A 185 -2.96 18.82 -0.85
CA GLN A 185 -3.77 18.38 -1.99
C GLN A 185 -4.47 19.53 -2.71
N LEU A 186 -4.87 20.58 -1.98
CA LEU A 186 -5.42 21.81 -2.57
C LEU A 186 -4.36 22.59 -3.36
N SER A 187 -3.09 22.58 -2.91
CA SER A 187 -1.99 23.28 -3.61
C SER A 187 -1.46 22.53 -4.84
N MET A 188 -1.69 21.22 -4.91
CA MET A 188 -1.17 20.35 -5.96
C MET A 188 -1.98 20.47 -7.26
N PRO A 189 -1.35 20.32 -8.44
CA PRO A 189 -2.06 20.39 -9.71
C PRO A 189 -3.15 19.33 -9.80
N THR A 190 -4.28 19.68 -10.41
CA THR A 190 -5.33 18.72 -10.75
C THR A 190 -5.10 18.19 -12.15
N ILE A 191 -5.04 16.87 -12.29
CA ILE A 191 -4.83 16.19 -13.57
C ILE A 191 -6.08 15.38 -13.87
N ASN A 192 -6.71 15.66 -15.01
CA ASN A 192 -7.83 14.88 -15.51
C ASN A 192 -7.63 14.59 -16.99
N GLU A 193 -7.26 13.36 -17.28
CA GLU A 193 -7.03 12.85 -18.63
C GLU A 193 -8.07 11.79 -19.00
N VAL A 194 -9.17 11.70 -18.23
CA VAL A 194 -10.26 10.79 -18.54
C VAL A 194 -11.02 11.33 -19.75
N PRO A 195 -11.11 10.59 -20.86
CA PRO A 195 -11.91 11.02 -22.01
C PRO A 195 -13.37 11.23 -21.62
N ALA A 196 -14.02 12.25 -22.18
CA ALA A 196 -15.43 12.55 -21.87
C ALA A 196 -16.38 11.39 -22.17
N ALA A 197 -16.04 10.55 -23.15
CA ALA A 197 -16.80 9.37 -23.54
C ALA A 197 -16.47 8.11 -22.71
N PHE A 198 -15.46 8.15 -21.83
CA PHE A 198 -15.08 6.97 -21.06
C PHE A 198 -16.16 6.63 -20.02
N PRO A 199 -16.61 5.37 -19.91
CA PRO A 199 -17.72 5.03 -19.02
C PRO A 199 -17.39 5.29 -17.54
N ALA A 200 -18.11 6.22 -16.90
CA ALA A 200 -17.86 6.59 -15.51
C ALA A 200 -18.02 5.40 -14.53
N VAL A 201 -18.96 4.48 -14.81
CA VAL A 201 -19.16 3.27 -14.00
C VAL A 201 -17.96 2.33 -14.09
N LEU A 202 -17.36 2.19 -15.27
CA LEU A 202 -16.16 1.37 -15.47
C LEU A 202 -14.97 1.97 -14.72
N LEU A 203 -14.76 3.29 -14.84
CA LEU A 203 -13.72 4.01 -14.13
C LEU A 203 -13.84 3.83 -12.61
N TRP A 204 -15.06 3.96 -12.09
CA TRP A 204 -15.35 3.76 -10.67
C TRP A 204 -15.04 2.33 -10.22
N LYS A 205 -15.54 1.32 -10.95
CA LYS A 205 -15.30 -0.10 -10.61
C LYS A 205 -13.81 -0.43 -10.63
N PHE A 206 -13.07 0.08 -11.62
CA PHE A 206 -11.62 -0.09 -11.68
C PHE A 206 -10.93 0.51 -10.45
N ARG A 207 -11.25 1.75 -10.07
CA ARG A 207 -10.67 2.41 -8.89
C ARG A 207 -10.99 1.68 -7.59
N VAL A 208 -12.23 1.20 -7.44
CA VAL A 208 -12.62 0.39 -6.28
C VAL A 208 -11.84 -0.93 -6.26
N ALA A 209 -11.68 -1.61 -7.40
CA ALA A 209 -10.87 -2.82 -7.48
C ALA A 209 -9.39 -2.55 -7.14
N ALA A 210 -8.82 -1.45 -7.63
CA ALA A 210 -7.44 -1.04 -7.32
C ALA A 210 -7.23 -0.82 -5.82
N ILE A 211 -8.14 -0.12 -5.14
CA ILE A 211 -8.12 0.06 -3.69
C ILE A 211 -8.34 -1.29 -2.99
N GLY A 212 -9.26 -2.13 -3.47
CA GLY A 212 -9.53 -3.46 -2.93
C GLY A 212 -8.31 -4.37 -2.91
N MET A 213 -7.51 -4.37 -3.98
CA MET A 213 -6.23 -5.07 -4.04
C MET A 213 -5.28 -4.62 -2.92
N GLN A 214 -5.18 -3.31 -2.69
CA GLN A 214 -4.34 -2.75 -1.64
C GLN A 214 -4.87 -3.08 -0.23
N VAL A 215 -6.19 -3.05 -0.02
CA VAL A 215 -6.81 -3.46 1.25
C VAL A 215 -6.45 -4.91 1.58
N ILE A 216 -6.57 -5.82 0.60
CA ILE A 216 -6.20 -7.23 0.77
C ILE A 216 -4.71 -7.34 1.11
N MET A 217 -3.84 -6.65 0.37
CA MET A 217 -2.41 -6.73 0.59
C MET A 217 -2.02 -6.27 2.00
N TRP A 218 -2.38 -5.03 2.38
CA TRP A 218 -1.97 -4.44 3.64
C TRP A 218 -2.61 -5.14 4.85
N THR A 219 -3.87 -5.56 4.73
CA THR A 219 -4.54 -6.33 5.79
C THR A 219 -3.86 -7.69 5.98
N THR A 220 -3.57 -8.41 4.89
CA THR A 220 -2.91 -9.72 4.97
C THR A 220 -1.52 -9.59 5.57
N VAL A 221 -0.69 -8.66 5.06
CA VAL A 221 0.65 -8.42 5.59
C VAL A 221 0.59 -8.06 7.07
N GLY A 222 -0.22 -7.06 7.45
CA GLY A 222 -0.32 -6.59 8.83
C GLY A 222 -0.76 -7.65 9.82
N LEU A 223 -1.79 -8.44 9.49
CA LEU A 223 -2.34 -9.45 10.38
C LEU A 223 -1.48 -10.72 10.41
N LEU A 224 -1.09 -11.25 9.24
CA LEU A 224 -0.33 -12.49 9.14
C LEU A 224 1.08 -12.33 9.69
N PHE A 225 1.79 -11.26 9.31
CA PHE A 225 3.14 -11.00 9.84
C PHE A 225 3.11 -10.85 11.36
N GLY A 226 2.20 -10.03 11.88
CA GLY A 226 2.03 -9.84 13.32
C GLY A 226 1.79 -11.15 14.06
N ALA A 227 0.91 -12.01 13.54
CA ALA A 227 0.61 -13.32 14.12
C ALA A 227 1.83 -14.28 14.08
N LEU A 228 2.56 -14.32 12.97
CA LEU A 228 3.76 -15.15 12.82
C LEU A 228 4.88 -14.73 13.77
N VAL A 229 5.03 -13.42 13.98
CA VAL A 229 6.06 -12.87 14.86
C VAL A 229 5.70 -13.09 16.32
N GLU A 230 4.45 -12.83 16.74
CA GLU A 230 4.03 -13.00 18.13
C GLU A 230 4.07 -14.45 18.59
N ARG A 231 3.69 -15.40 17.73
CA ARG A 231 3.80 -16.83 18.01
C ARG A 231 5.25 -17.32 18.08
N SER A 232 6.17 -16.60 17.44
CA SER A 232 7.57 -16.93 17.47
C SER A 232 8.21 -16.33 18.72
N LYS A 233 8.87 -17.15 19.56
CA LYS A 233 9.66 -16.68 20.72
C LYS A 233 10.86 -15.78 20.34
N LEU A 234 10.92 -15.30 19.10
CA LEU A 234 11.98 -14.44 18.56
C LEU A 234 12.12 -13.10 19.28
N LEU A 235 11.04 -12.64 19.90
CA LEU A 235 10.98 -11.37 20.63
C LEU A 235 11.02 -11.56 22.15
N ALA A 236 11.13 -12.81 22.64
CA ALA A 236 11.33 -13.06 24.06
C ALA A 236 12.72 -12.53 24.47
N PRO A 237 12.87 -11.91 25.66
CA PRO A 237 14.17 -11.59 26.20
C PRO A 237 15.01 -12.87 26.22
N ALA A 238 16.24 -12.82 25.69
CA ALA A 238 17.19 -13.90 25.90
C ALA A 238 17.25 -14.14 27.42
N SER A 239 16.82 -15.32 27.87
CA SER A 239 16.87 -15.62 29.30
C SER A 239 18.30 -15.40 29.77
N ARG A 240 18.46 -14.79 30.96
CA ARG A 240 19.73 -14.71 31.68
C ARG A 240 20.23 -16.13 31.96
N SER A 241 20.81 -16.78 30.96
CA SER A 241 21.45 -18.10 31.09
C SER A 241 22.89 -17.98 31.62
N ALA A 242 23.32 -16.78 32.05
CA ALA A 242 24.66 -16.51 32.55
C ALA A 242 24.76 -16.41 34.08
N ALA A 243 23.70 -16.74 34.83
CA ALA A 243 23.70 -16.58 36.30
C ALA A 243 23.78 -17.90 37.10
N LYS A 244 23.96 -19.06 36.44
CA LYS A 244 24.06 -20.36 37.13
C LYS A 244 25.43 -21.06 37.06
N SER A 245 26.45 -20.41 36.49
CA SER A 245 27.81 -21.00 36.38
C SER A 245 28.86 -20.34 37.26
N ALA A 246 28.47 -19.60 38.29
CA ALA A 246 29.39 -18.94 39.23
C ALA A 246 29.35 -19.52 40.65
N TYR A 247 28.74 -20.70 40.83
CA TYR A 247 28.66 -21.41 42.13
C TYR A 247 28.87 -22.93 41.97
N LEU A 248 29.87 -23.32 41.19
CA LEU A 248 30.54 -24.62 41.23
C LEU A 248 32.03 -24.37 41.00
#